data_AF-A0A0F7RU72-F1
#
_entry.id   AF-A0A0F7RU72-F1
#
_cell.length_a   1.000
_cell.length_b   1.000
_cell.length_c   1.000
_cell.angle_alpha   90.00
_cell.angle_beta   90.00
_cell.angle_gamma   90.00
#
_symmetry.space_group_name_H-M   'P 1'
#
loop_
_entity.id
_entity.type
_entity.pdbx_description
1 polymer ?
#
loop_
_entity_poly.entity_id
_entity_poly.type
_entity_poly.pdbx_seq_one_letter_code
_entity_poly.pdbx_strand_id
1 'polypeptide(L)'
;MSLKGPPLGRTDPSRWRLRVSDGGRHVWHYLRDDAECKAWPQSIEDKHWLGLATDLPELPKAQTPLDAAKNGLSFYRHLQSSDGHWA
;
A
#
# COMPACT_ATOMS: atom_id res chain seq x y z
N MET A 1 25.41 7.83 5.31
CA MET A 1 24.84 8.79 6.27
C MET A 1 23.82 8.04 7.11
N SER A 2 24.13 7.74 8.38
CA SER A 2 23.23 6.92 9.22
C SER A 2 22.16 7.83 9.82
N LEU A 3 20.93 7.71 9.33
CA LEU A 3 19.77 8.39 9.93
C LEU A 3 19.51 7.71 11.27
N LYS A 4 19.81 8.39 12.38
CA LYS A 4 19.35 7.97 13.72
C LYS A 4 17.83 7.97 13.69
N GLY A 5 17.26 6.77 13.52
CA GLY A 5 15.82 6.56 13.56
C GLY A 5 15.25 6.90 14.95
N PRO A 6 13.92 6.97 15.07
CA PRO A 6 13.25 7.16 16.36
C PRO A 6 13.70 6.11 17.39
N PRO A 7 13.50 6.34 18.70
CA PRO A 7 14.04 5.50 19.77
C PRO A 7 13.60 4.01 19.72
N LEU A 8 12.56 3.69 18.95
CA LEU A 8 12.06 2.33 18.71
C LEU A 8 12.69 1.64 17.48
N GLY A 9 13.61 2.31 16.77
CA GLY A 9 14.18 1.82 15.52
C GLY A 9 13.23 1.92 14.33
N ARG A 10 13.54 1.18 13.26
CA ARG A 10 12.67 0.98 12.09
C ARG A 10 12.33 -0.50 11.99
N THR A 11 11.07 -0.80 11.70
CA THR A 11 10.65 -2.15 11.32
C THR A 11 10.80 -2.34 9.81
N ASP A 12 10.86 -3.59 9.39
CA ASP A 12 10.78 -3.96 7.97
C ASP A 12 9.36 -3.67 7.42
N PRO A 13 9.19 -2.70 6.49
CA PRO A 13 7.88 -2.37 5.97
C PRO A 13 7.21 -3.54 5.24
N SER A 14 7.98 -4.45 4.63
CA SER A 14 7.43 -5.59 3.87
C SER A 14 6.65 -6.61 4.72
N ARG A 15 6.79 -6.52 6.05
CA ARG A 15 6.12 -7.39 7.03
C ARG A 15 4.80 -6.83 7.58
N TRP A 16 4.44 -5.60 7.22
CA TRP A 16 3.17 -5.01 7.64
C TRP A 16 2.02 -5.41 6.70
N ARG A 17 0.83 -5.65 7.27
CA ARG A 17 -0.43 -5.90 6.55
C ARG A 17 -1.54 -5.03 7.10
N LEU A 18 -2.30 -4.42 6.20
CA LEU A 18 -3.53 -3.73 6.50
C LEU A 18 -4.68 -4.73 6.51
N ARG A 19 -5.32 -4.87 7.67
CA ARG A 19 -6.61 -5.54 7.78
C ARG A 19 -7.71 -4.50 7.75
N VAL A 20 -8.63 -4.71 6.81
CA VAL A 20 -9.88 -3.95 6.72
C VAL A 20 -11.02 -4.81 7.24
N SER A 21 -11.86 -4.25 8.10
CA SER A 21 -13.10 -4.89 8.57
C SER A 21 -14.31 -4.02 8.25
N ASP A 22 -15.50 -4.63 8.27
CA ASP A 22 -16.78 -3.96 8.05
C ASP A 22 -16.87 -2.61 8.79
N GLY A 23 -17.30 -1.58 8.06
CA GLY A 23 -17.38 -0.20 8.55
C GLY A 23 -16.10 0.62 8.37
N GLY A 24 -15.16 0.18 7.51
CA GLY A 24 -13.97 0.96 7.13
C GLY A 24 -12.87 1.02 8.18
N ARG A 25 -12.85 0.09 9.14
CA ARG A 25 -11.81 0.09 10.19
C ARG A 25 -10.50 -0.50 9.66
N HIS A 26 -9.42 0.23 9.86
CA HIS A 26 -8.05 -0.19 9.56
C HIS A 26 -7.30 -0.67 10.81
N VAL A 27 -6.68 -1.84 10.70
CA VAL A 27 -5.76 -2.38 11.71
C VAL A 27 -4.49 -2.87 11.01
N TRP A 28 -3.35 -2.34 11.43
CA TRP A 28 -2.04 -2.78 10.93
C TRP A 28 -1.49 -3.95 11.76
N HIS A 29 -1.09 -5.02 11.07
CA HIS A 29 -0.50 -6.21 11.66
C HIS A 29 0.96 -6.35 11.20
N TYR A 30 1.88 -6.58 12.14
CA TYR A 30 3.26 -6.91 11.82
C TYR A 30 3.45 -8.44 11.84
N LEU A 31 3.77 -9.02 10.69
CA LEU A 31 4.01 -10.45 10.52
C LEU A 31 5.43 -10.80 10.99
N ARG A 32 5.54 -11.82 11.81
CA ARG A 32 6.75 -12.15 12.57
C ARG A 32 7.71 -13.03 11.80
N ASP A 33 7.22 -13.84 10.87
CA ASP A 33 8.03 -14.78 10.10
C ASP A 33 7.63 -14.86 8.63
N ASP A 34 8.44 -15.58 7.87
CA ASP A 34 8.28 -15.71 6.42
C ASP A 34 7.09 -16.61 6.04
N ALA A 35 6.66 -17.50 6.94
CA ALA A 35 5.50 -18.36 6.72
C ALA A 35 4.20 -17.54 6.80
N GLU A 36 4.08 -16.65 7.78
CA GLU A 36 3.01 -15.67 7.86
C GLU A 36 3.01 -14.75 6.63
N CYS A 37 4.18 -14.25 6.22
CA CYS A 37 4.30 -13.39 5.04
C CYS A 37 3.86 -14.10 3.74
N LYS A 38 4.10 -15.41 3.64
CA LYS A 38 3.65 -16.24 2.51
C LYS A 38 2.14 -16.52 2.57
N ALA A 39 1.59 -16.74 3.76
CA ALA A 39 0.17 -17.00 3.97
C ALA A 39 -0.71 -15.77 3.74
N TRP A 40 -0.18 -14.58 4.04
CA TRP A 40 -0.83 -13.30 3.79
C TRP A 40 0.13 -12.39 3.01
N PRO A 41 0.12 -12.42 1.67
CA PRO A 41 0.95 -11.54 0.85
C PRO A 41 0.54 -10.07 0.98
N GLN A 42 1.46 -9.14 0.69
CA GLN A 42 1.12 -7.71 0.65
C GLN A 42 0.20 -7.40 -0.53
N SER A 43 -0.87 -6.65 -0.26
CA SER A 43 -1.71 -6.04 -1.28
C SER A 43 -1.04 -4.80 -1.90
N ILE A 44 -1.62 -4.26 -2.96
CA ILE A 44 -1.19 -2.98 -3.54
C ILE A 44 -1.44 -1.82 -2.55
N GLU A 45 -2.56 -1.87 -1.82
CA GLU A 45 -2.91 -0.92 -0.78
C GLU A 45 -1.88 -0.92 0.37
N ASP A 46 -1.45 -2.11 0.82
CA ASP A 46 -0.36 -2.25 1.81
C ASP A 46 0.89 -1.51 1.34
N LYS A 47 1.32 -1.85 0.12
CA LYS A 47 2.55 -1.30 -0.48
C LYS A 47 2.45 0.22 -0.63
N HIS A 48 1.31 0.73 -1.10
CA HIS A 48 1.10 2.18 -1.26
C HIS A 48 1.25 2.94 0.05
N TRP A 49 0.54 2.51 1.11
CA TRP A 49 0.60 3.17 2.42
C TRP A 49 1.96 3.06 3.12
N LEU A 50 2.71 2.00 2.81
CA LEU A 50 4.05 1.77 3.35
C LEU A 50 5.17 2.43 2.52
N GLY A 51 4.83 3.09 1.40
CA GLY A 51 5.79 3.70 0.48
C GLY A 51 6.67 2.68 -0.24
N LEU A 52 6.18 1.45 -0.42
CA LEU A 52 6.83 0.38 -1.19
C LEU A 52 6.41 0.45 -2.66
N ALA A 53 7.21 -0.15 -3.53
CA ALA A 53 6.86 -0.30 -4.94
C ALA A 53 5.56 -1.13 -5.06
N THR A 54 4.56 -0.58 -5.76
CA THR A 54 3.27 -1.25 -5.99
C THR A 54 3.31 -2.28 -7.11
N ASP A 55 4.40 -2.31 -7.89
CA ASP A 55 4.59 -3.13 -9.09
C ASP A 55 3.48 -2.96 -10.15
N LEU A 56 2.73 -1.85 -10.07
CA LEU A 56 1.77 -1.45 -11.10
C LEU A 56 2.51 -0.92 -12.34
N PRO A 57 1.95 -1.11 -13.54
CA PRO A 57 2.57 -0.63 -14.76
C PRO A 57 2.64 0.89 -14.79
N GLU A 58 3.73 1.42 -15.35
CA GLU A 58 3.83 2.83 -15.66
C GLU A 58 2.75 3.23 -16.70
N LEU A 59 2.13 4.38 -16.48
CA LEU A 59 1.14 4.93 -17.40
C LEU A 59 1.79 5.96 -18.33
N PRO A 60 1.29 6.12 -19.57
CA PRO A 60 1.80 7.13 -20.49
C PRO A 60 1.74 8.53 -19.88
N LYS A 61 2.76 9.36 -20.14
CA LYS A 61 2.77 10.75 -19.69
C LYS A 61 1.56 11.49 -20.25
N ALA A 62 0.69 11.97 -19.35
CA ALA A 62 -0.51 12.73 -19.71
C ALA A 62 -0.14 13.99 -20.52
N GLN A 63 -0.88 14.24 -21.60
CA GLN A 63 -0.72 15.44 -22.44
C GLN A 63 -1.89 16.41 -22.28
N THR A 64 -3.01 15.93 -21.74
CA THR A 64 -4.22 16.73 -21.49
C THR A 64 -4.72 16.52 -20.06
N PRO A 65 -5.56 17.45 -19.53
CA PRO A 65 -6.23 17.26 -18.25
C PRO A 65 -7.05 15.97 -18.18
N LEU A 66 -7.68 15.57 -19.30
CA LEU A 66 -8.47 14.34 -19.38
C LEU A 66 -7.59 13.09 -19.26
N ASP A 67 -6.40 13.10 -19.88
CA ASP A 67 -5.44 11.98 -19.74
C ASP A 67 -4.95 11.86 -18.30
N ALA A 68 -4.68 13.00 -17.64
CA ALA A 68 -4.30 13.02 -16.25
C ALA A 68 -5.40 12.42 -15.35
N ALA A 69 -6.66 12.78 -15.58
CA ALA A 69 -7.79 12.22 -14.86
C ALA A 69 -7.95 10.70 -15.09
N LYS A 70 -7.82 10.24 -16.35
CA LYS A 70 -7.86 8.80 -16.69
C LYS A 70 -6.73 8.02 -16.04
N ASN A 71 -5.51 8.55 -16.07
CA ASN A 71 -4.36 7.93 -15.45
C ASN A 71 -4.51 7.86 -13.93
N GLY A 72 -4.93 8.98 -13.31
CA GLY A 72 -5.20 9.06 -11.89
C GLY A 72 -6.23 8.02 -11.45
N LEU A 73 -7.38 7.93 -12.13
CA LEU A 73 -8.41 6.94 -11.82
C LEU A 73 -7.92 5.50 -12.06
N SER A 74 -7.17 5.26 -13.13
CA SER A 74 -6.62 3.95 -13.47
C SER A 74 -5.66 3.44 -12.39
N PHE A 75 -4.87 4.33 -11.78
CA PHE A 75 -4.05 4.00 -10.62
C PHE A 75 -4.89 3.87 -9.34
N TYR A 76 -5.69 4.89 -9.01
CA TYR A 76 -6.37 5.03 -7.73
C TYR A 76 -7.39 3.92 -7.44
N ARG A 77 -7.99 3.33 -8.48
CA ARG A 77 -8.90 2.17 -8.33
C ARG A 77 -8.22 0.94 -7.71
N HIS A 78 -6.89 0.82 -7.79
CA HIS A 78 -6.15 -0.28 -7.16
C HIS A 78 -5.98 -0.11 -5.65
N LEU A 79 -6.30 1.08 -5.12
CA LEU A 79 -6.19 1.43 -3.70
C LEU A 79 -7.52 1.34 -2.95
N GLN A 80 -8.59 0.91 -3.62
CA GLN A 80 -9.87 0.68 -2.95
C GLN A 80 -9.72 -0.49 -1.97
N SER A 81 -10.09 -0.26 -0.71
CA SER A 81 -10.07 -1.29 0.32
C SER A 81 -11.02 -2.44 -0.03
N SER A 82 -10.79 -3.62 0.57
CA SER A 82 -11.55 -4.84 0.24
C SER A 82 -13.05 -4.77 0.52
N ASP A 83 -13.50 -3.90 1.42
CA ASP A 83 -14.91 -3.61 1.75
C ASP A 83 -15.50 -2.46 0.90
N GLY A 84 -14.70 -1.88 -0.01
CA GLY A 84 -15.14 -0.90 -1.00
C GLY A 84 -14.93 0.58 -0.64
N HIS A 85 -14.41 0.90 0.55
CA HIS A 85 -14.10 2.30 0.88
C HIS A 85 -12.68 2.72 0.41
N TRP A 86 -12.32 3.98 0.68
CA TRP A 86 -10.98 4.55 0.48
C TRP A 86 -10.50 5.24 1.76
N ALA A 87 -9.19 5.18 2.00
CA ALA A 87 -8.50 5.68 3.18
C ALA A 87 -7.80 7.04 2.95
#